data_AF-A0A9W6F012-F1
#
_entry.id   AF-A0A9W6F012-F1
#
_cell.length_a   1.000
_cell.length_b   1.000
_cell.length_c   1.000
_cell.angle_alpha   90.00
_cell.angle_beta   90.00
_cell.angle_gamma   90.00
#
_symmetry.space_group_name_H-M   'P 1'
#
loop_
_entity.id
_entity.type
_entity.pdbx_description
1 polymer ?
#
loop_
_entity_poly.entity_id
_entity_poly.type
_entity_poly.pdbx_seq_one_letter_code
_entity_poly.pdbx_strand_id
1 'polypeptide(L)'
;MQNAGSTTNPFASILATAQLNGVPLPRAPASLPTQLTAAAGLVDVGNAHHAALCKVQSLRAHKDAPLAADLLTQQALYKLLHTANSNNRHIVTGQQEIAARVRALRSKECIPVERQHQQDFIALLRAVLEGGSTLQQMYEDITWALNTMEPGAAWEDRLQPIVGLLASCHAYEACLSQQDQLLSQSRHTGMQQAKSNTSTH
;
A
#
# COMPACT_ATOMS: atom_id res chain seq x y z
N MET A 1 61.34 -9.92 27.81
CA MET A 1 61.37 -9.86 29.28
C MET A 1 61.33 -11.29 29.80
N GLN A 2 62.50 -11.86 30.10
CA GLN A 2 62.68 -13.25 30.55
C GLN A 2 62.96 -13.22 32.05
N ASN A 3 62.02 -13.71 32.86
CA ASN A 3 62.23 -13.89 34.30
C ASN A 3 63.02 -15.19 34.52
N ALA A 4 64.34 -15.04 34.68
CA ALA A 4 65.19 -16.08 35.25
C ALA A 4 64.90 -16.15 36.77
N GLY A 5 63.91 -16.97 37.13
CA GLY A 5 63.64 -17.33 38.53
C GLY A 5 64.78 -18.18 39.07
N SER A 6 65.69 -17.55 39.80
CA SER A 6 66.75 -18.19 40.57
C SER A 6 66.14 -19.12 41.63
N THR A 7 66.00 -20.40 41.32
CA THR A 7 65.75 -21.45 42.31
C THR A 7 67.09 -21.83 42.96
N THR A 8 67.58 -20.95 43.83
CA THR A 8 68.78 -21.20 44.63
C THR A 8 68.46 -22.35 45.58
N ASN A 9 68.88 -23.57 45.23
CA ASN A 9 68.66 -24.76 46.04
C ASN A 9 69.19 -24.51 47.45
N PRO A 10 68.34 -24.48 48.50
CA PRO A 10 68.74 -24.08 49.85
C PRO A 10 69.72 -25.08 50.50
N PHE A 11 69.87 -26.26 49.91
CA PHE A 11 70.79 -27.30 50.35
C PHE A 11 72.12 -27.34 49.56
N ALA A 12 72.34 -26.41 48.62
CA ALA A 12 73.55 -26.40 47.80
C ALA A 12 74.84 -26.23 48.62
N SER A 13 74.80 -25.44 49.70
CA SER A 13 75.92 -25.23 50.62
C SER A 13 76.24 -26.47 51.47
N ILE A 14 75.20 -27.22 51.86
CA ILE A 14 75.31 -28.47 52.63
C ILE A 14 75.84 -29.60 51.74
N LEU A 15 75.41 -29.64 50.47
CA LEU A 15 75.92 -30.60 49.49
C LEU A 15 77.38 -30.33 49.12
N ALA A 16 77.78 -29.06 49.00
CA ALA A 16 79.18 -28.69 48.73
C ALA A 16 80.11 -29.06 49.89
N THR A 17 79.68 -28.86 51.14
CA THR A 17 80.46 -29.26 52.32
C THR A 17 80.49 -30.78 52.52
N ALA A 18 79.43 -31.51 52.17
CA ALA A 18 79.42 -32.98 52.19
C ALA A 18 80.38 -33.58 51.14
N GLN A 19 80.47 -32.99 49.94
CA GLN A 19 81.40 -33.41 48.89
C GLN A 19 82.87 -33.18 49.28
N LEU A 20 83.19 -32.03 49.89
CA LEU A 20 84.53 -31.74 50.39
C LEU A 20 84.99 -32.69 51.50
N ASN A 21 84.05 -33.24 52.28
CA ASN A 21 84.31 -34.22 53.33
C ASN A 21 84.25 -35.68 52.86
N GLY A 22 84.27 -35.92 51.54
CA GLY A 22 84.38 -37.25 50.97
C GLY A 22 83.11 -38.10 51.06
N VAL A 23 81.94 -37.50 51.36
CA VAL A 23 80.67 -38.23 51.35
C VAL A 23 80.20 -38.39 49.89
N PRO A 24 80.14 -39.61 49.34
CA PRO A 24 79.67 -39.81 47.98
C PRO A 24 78.18 -39.45 47.91
N LEU A 25 77.80 -38.56 46.99
CA LEU A 25 76.37 -38.34 46.70
C LEU A 25 75.75 -39.66 46.21
N PRO A 26 74.47 -39.93 46.56
CA PRO A 26 73.74 -41.00 45.91
C PRO A 26 73.73 -40.73 44.40
N ARG A 27 74.47 -41.54 43.64
CA ARG A 27 74.36 -41.57 42.18
C ARG A 27 72.91 -41.90 41.88
N ALA A 28 72.21 -40.99 41.20
CA ALA A 28 70.91 -41.30 40.62
C ALA A 28 71.10 -42.57 39.76
N PRO A 29 70.34 -43.66 40.00
CA PRO A 29 70.45 -44.84 39.17
C PRO A 29 70.09 -44.44 37.73
N ALA A 30 70.94 -44.81 36.77
CA ALA A 30 70.78 -44.45 35.35
C ALA A 30 69.49 -44.99 34.72
N SER A 31 68.79 -45.90 35.40
CA SER A 31 67.48 -46.41 35.02
C SER A 31 66.69 -46.78 36.27
N LEU A 32 65.47 -46.26 36.38
CA LEU A 32 64.49 -46.70 37.39
C LEU A 32 64.22 -48.21 37.21
N PRO A 33 63.94 -48.95 38.30
CA PRO A 33 63.60 -50.37 38.20
C PRO A 33 62.36 -50.57 37.34
N THR A 34 62.34 -51.60 36.51
CA THR A 34 61.33 -51.86 35.47
C THR A 34 59.89 -51.85 35.99
N GLN A 35 59.68 -52.21 37.26
CA GLN A 35 58.38 -52.15 37.93
C GLN A 35 57.88 -50.71 38.15
N LEU A 36 58.77 -49.76 38.45
CA LEU A 36 58.44 -48.34 38.57
C LEU A 36 58.13 -47.73 37.20
N THR A 37 58.81 -48.16 36.14
CA THR A 37 58.51 -47.76 34.75
C THR A 37 57.16 -48.29 34.29
N ALA A 38 56.81 -49.53 34.65
CA ALA A 38 55.49 -50.10 34.37
C ALA A 38 54.38 -49.39 35.16
N ALA A 39 54.63 -49.06 36.44
CA ALA A 39 53.69 -48.29 37.25
C ALA A 39 53.49 -46.86 36.71
N ALA A 40 54.56 -46.19 36.26
CA ALA A 40 54.47 -44.89 35.61
C ALA A 40 53.64 -44.95 34.32
N GLY A 41 53.86 -45.98 33.48
CA GLY A 41 53.07 -46.19 32.27
C GLY A 41 51.58 -46.43 32.54
N LEU A 42 51.23 -47.14 33.62
CA LEU A 42 49.83 -47.30 34.03
C LEU A 42 49.19 -45.99 34.50
N VAL A 43 49.95 -45.13 35.19
CA VAL A 43 49.49 -43.80 35.60
C VAL A 43 49.25 -42.91 34.38
N ASP A 44 50.12 -42.95 33.37
CA ASP A 44 49.95 -42.19 32.13
C ASP A 44 48.71 -42.62 31.35
N VAL A 45 48.45 -43.94 31.28
CA VAL A 45 47.23 -44.49 30.67
C VAL A 45 45.99 -44.06 31.47
N GLY A 46 46.06 -44.05 32.80
CA GLY A 46 44.98 -43.56 33.67
C GLY A 46 44.69 -42.07 33.45
N ASN A 47 45.73 -41.25 33.33
CA ASN A 47 45.62 -39.82 33.06
C ASN A 47 45.01 -39.56 31.67
N ALA A 48 45.42 -40.32 30.65
CA ALA A 48 44.85 -40.23 29.30
C ALA A 48 43.37 -40.63 29.29
N HIS A 49 42.99 -41.67 30.04
CA HIS A 49 41.60 -42.08 30.18
C HIS A 49 40.75 -41.02 30.89
N HIS A 50 41.27 -40.42 31.97
CA HIS A 50 40.60 -39.34 32.68
C HIS A 50 40.40 -38.11 31.78
N ALA A 51 41.44 -37.71 31.03
CA ALA A 51 41.36 -36.61 30.06
C ALA A 51 40.31 -36.89 28.96
N ALA A 52 40.23 -38.14 28.48
CA ALA A 52 39.23 -38.54 27.50
C ALA A 52 37.81 -38.47 28.09
N LEU A 53 37.60 -38.90 29.34
CA LEU A 53 36.31 -38.80 30.02
C LEU A 53 35.88 -37.35 30.22
N CYS A 54 36.79 -36.46 30.64
CA CYS A 54 36.50 -35.03 30.75
C CYS A 54 36.07 -34.44 29.40
N LYS A 55 36.74 -34.84 28.31
CA LYS A 55 36.38 -34.39 26.95
C LYS A 55 35.03 -34.94 26.48
N VAL A 56 34.71 -36.18 26.80
CA VAL A 56 33.39 -36.76 26.51
C VAL A 56 32.29 -36.05 27.32
N GLN A 57 32.55 -35.74 28.58
CA GLN A 57 31.62 -34.99 29.43
C GLN A 57 31.40 -33.57 28.93
N SER A 58 32.45 -32.85 28.50
CA SER A 58 32.30 -31.52 27.91
C SER A 58 31.50 -31.56 26.60
N LEU A 59 31.74 -32.57 25.76
CA LEU A 59 30.98 -32.75 24.52
C LEU A 59 29.50 -33.12 24.78
N ARG A 60 29.22 -33.91 25.82
CA ARG A 60 27.83 -34.20 26.25
C ARG A 60 27.14 -32.95 26.77
N ALA A 61 27.81 -32.14 27.59
CA ALA A 61 27.28 -30.85 28.05
C ALA A 61 26.97 -29.89 26.88
N HIS A 62 27.79 -29.91 25.82
CA HIS A 62 27.51 -29.14 24.60
C HIS A 62 26.41 -29.75 23.73
N LYS A 63 26.21 -31.07 23.75
CA LYS A 63 25.11 -31.75 23.05
C LYS A 63 23.75 -31.43 23.68
N ASP A 64 23.71 -31.35 25.01
CA ASP A 64 22.51 -31.00 25.77
C ASP A 64 22.26 -29.49 25.82
N ALA A 65 23.21 -28.67 25.31
CA ALA A 65 22.98 -27.24 25.10
C ALA A 65 21.95 -27.03 23.97
N PRO A 66 20.93 -26.20 24.17
CA PRO A 66 19.77 -26.08 23.30
C PRO A 66 20.13 -25.29 22.02
N LEU A 67 20.93 -25.85 21.11
CA LEU A 67 21.25 -25.20 19.84
C LEU A 67 20.41 -25.73 18.67
N ALA A 68 20.01 -27.01 18.70
CA ALA A 68 19.36 -27.65 17.55
C ALA A 68 17.81 -27.51 17.54
N ALA A 69 17.16 -27.52 18.71
CA ALA A 69 15.73 -27.16 18.83
C ALA A 69 15.50 -25.64 18.74
N ASP A 70 16.56 -24.86 18.96
CA ASP A 70 16.54 -23.40 18.96
C ASP A 70 16.58 -22.82 17.55
N LEU A 71 17.19 -23.51 16.56
CA LEU A 71 17.21 -23.01 15.17
C LEU A 71 15.82 -22.99 14.51
N LEU A 72 14.99 -24.03 14.72
CA LEU A 72 13.64 -24.06 14.15
C LEU A 72 12.70 -23.05 14.82
N THR A 73 12.82 -22.89 16.14
CA THR A 73 12.04 -21.91 16.90
C THR A 73 12.51 -20.47 16.60
N GLN A 74 13.82 -20.24 16.51
CA GLN A 74 14.41 -18.97 16.08
C GLN A 74 14.00 -18.62 14.64
N GLN A 75 13.95 -19.59 13.73
CA GLN A 75 13.46 -19.35 12.37
C GLN A 75 11.96 -18.98 12.36
N ALA A 76 11.14 -19.61 13.20
CA ALA A 76 9.73 -19.27 13.34
C ALA A 76 9.54 -17.85 13.92
N LEU A 77 10.30 -17.49 14.95
CA LEU A 77 10.30 -16.14 15.53
C LEU A 77 10.76 -15.08 14.53
N TYR A 78 11.80 -15.37 13.74
CA TYR A 78 12.27 -14.46 12.69
C TYR A 78 11.18 -14.23 11.63
N LYS A 79 10.49 -15.29 11.20
CA LYS A 79 9.37 -15.18 10.26
C LYS A 79 8.23 -14.33 10.85
N LEU A 80 7.85 -14.58 12.11
CA LEU A 80 6.82 -13.79 12.79
C LEU A 80 7.20 -12.32 12.92
N LEU A 81 8.45 -12.03 13.31
CA LEU A 81 8.96 -10.67 13.42
C LEU A 81 9.01 -9.98 12.06
N HIS A 82 9.38 -10.70 11.00
CA HIS A 82 9.37 -10.18 9.65
C HIS A 82 7.94 -9.82 9.19
N THR A 83 6.97 -10.70 9.43
CA THR A 83 5.55 -10.44 9.14
C THR A 83 5.03 -9.25 9.94
N ALA A 84 5.32 -9.19 11.24
CA ALA A 84 4.91 -8.07 12.10
C ALA A 84 5.52 -6.74 11.63
N ASN A 85 6.79 -6.74 11.20
CA ASN A 85 7.45 -5.56 10.65
C ASN A 85 6.81 -5.13 9.31
N SER A 86 6.52 -6.08 8.42
CA SER A 86 5.79 -5.78 7.17
C SER A 86 4.42 -5.14 7.46
N ASN A 87 3.66 -5.71 8.40
CA ASN A 87 2.36 -5.16 8.81
C ASN A 87 2.50 -3.75 9.38
N ASN A 88 3.48 -3.50 10.23
CA ASN A 88 3.74 -2.16 10.78
C ASN A 88 4.07 -1.15 9.67
N ARG A 89 4.86 -1.56 8.65
CA ARG A 89 5.15 -0.69 7.50
C ARG A 89 3.87 -0.35 6.73
N HIS A 90 3.01 -1.33 6.49
CA HIS A 90 1.71 -1.09 5.85
C HIS A 90 0.82 -0.14 6.66
N ILE A 91 0.79 -0.30 7.99
CA ILE A 91 0.04 0.60 8.88
C ILE A 91 0.59 2.02 8.80
N VAL A 92 1.91 2.19 8.87
CA VAL A 92 2.55 3.51 8.79
C VAL A 92 2.27 4.18 7.44
N THR A 93 2.36 3.45 6.33
CA THR A 93 2.03 4.00 5.01
C THR A 93 0.56 4.41 4.93
N GLY A 94 -0.36 3.58 5.46
CA GLY A 94 -1.78 3.91 5.50
C GLY A 94 -2.08 5.15 6.35
N GLN A 95 -1.41 5.30 7.49
CA GLN A 95 -1.52 6.50 8.34
C GLN A 95 -1.02 7.76 7.62
N GLN A 96 0.09 7.66 6.88
CA GLN A 96 0.62 8.78 6.09
C GLN A 96 -0.37 9.21 4.99
N GLU A 97 -0.99 8.25 4.31
CA GLU A 97 -2.01 8.51 3.29
C GLU A 97 -3.25 9.19 3.88
N ILE A 98 -3.76 8.68 5.01
CA ILE A 98 -4.90 9.30 5.71
C ILE A 98 -4.54 10.73 6.14
N ALA A 99 -3.35 10.94 6.70
CA ALA A 99 -2.90 12.27 7.10
C ALA A 99 -2.77 13.22 5.90
N ALA A 100 -2.29 12.74 4.75
CA ALA A 100 -2.23 13.52 3.51
C ALA A 100 -3.64 13.94 3.05
N ARG A 101 -4.60 13.00 3.06
CA ARG A 101 -6.01 13.29 2.72
C ARG A 101 -6.64 14.31 3.68
N VAL A 102 -6.39 14.20 4.98
CA VAL A 102 -6.89 15.17 5.97
C VAL A 102 -6.30 16.55 5.76
N ARG A 103 -4.99 16.66 5.47
CA ARG A 103 -4.36 17.95 5.14
C ARG A 103 -4.98 18.57 3.88
N ALA A 104 -5.22 17.77 2.84
CA ALA A 104 -5.85 18.22 1.61
C ALA A 104 -7.32 18.65 1.79
N LEU A 105 -8.04 18.08 2.76
CA LEU A 105 -9.38 18.52 3.13
C LEU A 105 -9.35 19.82 3.93
N ARG A 106 -8.42 19.96 4.89
CA ARG A 106 -8.26 21.20 5.68
C ARG A 106 -7.85 22.41 4.84
N SER A 107 -7.17 22.21 3.72
CA SER A 107 -6.81 23.30 2.80
C SER A 107 -7.98 23.79 1.94
N LYS A 108 -9.10 23.06 1.90
CA LYS A 108 -10.30 23.49 1.17
C LYS A 108 -11.25 24.17 2.13
N GLU A 109 -11.83 25.31 1.73
CA GLU A 109 -12.93 25.91 2.46
C GLU A 109 -14.13 24.97 2.40
N CYS A 110 -14.44 24.31 3.52
CA CYS A 110 -15.57 23.40 3.64
C CYS A 110 -16.50 23.84 4.75
N ILE A 111 -17.80 23.82 4.46
CA ILE A 111 -18.84 24.05 5.47
C ILE A 111 -18.98 22.74 6.26
N PRO A 112 -18.73 22.72 7.58
CA PRO A 112 -18.93 21.52 8.38
C PRO A 112 -20.42 21.22 8.46
N VAL A 113 -20.83 20.06 7.95
CA VAL A 113 -22.20 19.56 8.00
C VAL A 113 -22.21 18.25 8.77
N GLU A 114 -23.16 18.09 9.67
CA GLU A 114 -23.35 16.83 10.40
C GLU A 114 -23.68 15.68 9.45
N ARG A 115 -23.19 14.48 9.78
CA ARG A 115 -23.30 13.30 8.92
C ARG A 115 -24.75 12.97 8.53
N GLN A 116 -25.70 13.23 9.44
CA GLN A 116 -27.13 13.00 9.24
C GLN A 116 -27.78 13.94 8.22
N HIS A 117 -27.27 15.17 8.10
CA HIS A 117 -27.80 16.21 7.19
C HIS A 117 -27.02 16.30 5.88
N GLN A 118 -25.99 15.47 5.71
CA GLN A 118 -25.08 15.58 4.57
C GLN A 118 -25.80 15.29 3.23
N GLN A 119 -26.76 14.37 3.21
CA GLN A 119 -27.53 14.07 2.00
C GLN A 119 -28.47 15.21 1.63
N ASP A 120 -29.21 15.73 2.61
CA ASP A 120 -30.14 16.84 2.41
C ASP A 120 -29.40 18.12 1.98
N PHE A 121 -28.21 18.36 2.54
CA PHE A 121 -27.38 19.50 2.15
C PHE A 121 -26.86 19.37 0.70
N ILE A 122 -26.46 18.18 0.27
CA ILE A 122 -26.07 17.94 -1.13
C ILE A 122 -27.26 18.14 -2.07
N ALA A 123 -28.45 17.65 -1.67
CA ALA A 123 -29.68 17.85 -2.43
C ALA A 123 -30.03 19.35 -2.54
N LEU A 124 -29.92 20.09 -1.45
CA LEU A 124 -30.10 21.54 -1.42
C LEU A 124 -29.12 22.24 -2.37
N LEU A 125 -27.83 21.91 -2.32
CA LEU A 125 -26.83 22.52 -3.20
C LEU A 125 -27.12 22.26 -4.68
N ARG A 126 -27.57 21.05 -5.04
CA ARG A 126 -27.99 20.74 -6.42
C ARG A 126 -29.23 21.54 -6.81
N ALA A 127 -30.24 21.59 -5.96
CA ALA A 127 -31.45 22.35 -6.22
C ALA A 127 -31.16 23.85 -6.40
N VAL A 128 -30.22 24.41 -5.63
CA VAL A 128 -29.79 25.81 -5.76
C VAL A 128 -29.01 26.03 -7.05
N LEU A 129 -28.12 25.11 -7.44
CA LEU A 129 -27.39 25.20 -8.71
C LEU A 129 -28.32 25.09 -9.92
N GLU A 130 -29.28 24.17 -9.88
CA GLU A 130 -30.27 23.95 -10.93
C GLU A 130 -31.28 25.11 -11.02
N GLY A 131 -31.68 25.67 -9.86
CA GLY A 131 -32.60 26.81 -9.80
C GLY A 131 -31.94 28.17 -10.05
N GLY A 132 -30.61 28.26 -9.92
CA GLY A 132 -29.86 29.51 -10.03
C GLY A 132 -29.96 30.16 -11.41
N SER A 133 -29.84 29.38 -12.49
CA SER A 133 -30.02 29.90 -13.85
C SER A 133 -31.43 30.41 -14.10
N THR A 134 -32.44 29.72 -13.55
CA THR A 134 -33.85 30.10 -13.68
C THR A 134 -34.11 31.39 -12.92
N LEU A 135 -33.58 31.55 -11.71
CA LEU A 135 -33.71 32.78 -10.92
C LEU A 135 -32.98 33.95 -11.57
N GLN A 136 -31.81 33.71 -12.16
CA GLN A 136 -31.07 34.72 -12.90
C GLN A 136 -31.85 35.17 -14.14
N GLN A 137 -32.43 34.23 -14.89
CA GLN A 137 -33.25 34.56 -16.06
C GLN A 137 -34.51 35.33 -15.65
N MET A 138 -35.18 34.94 -14.57
CA MET A 138 -36.33 35.68 -14.05
C MET A 138 -35.94 37.09 -13.59
N TYR A 139 -34.76 37.27 -12.99
CA TYR A 139 -34.23 38.58 -12.64
C TYR A 139 -33.93 39.42 -13.88
N GLU A 140 -33.33 38.83 -14.92
CA GLU A 140 -33.09 39.47 -16.21
C GLU A 140 -34.40 39.86 -16.90
N ASP A 141 -35.43 39.01 -16.86
CA ASP A 141 -36.76 39.29 -17.42
C ASP A 141 -37.47 40.43 -16.66
N ILE A 142 -37.39 40.43 -15.33
CA ILE A 142 -37.97 41.50 -14.50
C ILE A 142 -37.22 42.82 -14.72
N THR A 143 -35.89 42.79 -14.78
CA THR A 143 -35.09 43.99 -15.03
C THR A 143 -35.31 44.52 -16.44
N TRP A 144 -35.47 43.64 -17.44
CA TRP A 144 -35.90 44.03 -18.78
C TRP A 144 -37.27 44.73 -18.73
N ALA A 145 -38.27 44.10 -18.10
CA ALA A 145 -39.63 44.63 -18.00
C ALA A 145 -39.70 45.98 -17.27
N LEU A 146 -38.89 46.17 -16.22
CA LEU A 146 -38.81 47.43 -15.47
C LEU A 146 -38.10 48.54 -16.24
N ASN A 147 -37.12 48.20 -17.08
CA ASN A 147 -36.34 49.16 -17.86
C ASN A 147 -37.00 49.51 -19.21
N THR A 148 -37.93 48.68 -19.70
CA THR A 148 -38.76 49.02 -20.87
C THR A 148 -39.82 50.05 -20.49
N MET A 149 -39.61 51.30 -20.92
CA MET A 149 -40.57 52.40 -20.72
C MET A 149 -41.78 52.37 -21.67
N GLU A 150 -41.84 51.44 -22.64
CA GLU A 150 -42.99 51.33 -23.54
C GLU A 150 -44.12 50.48 -22.91
N PRO A 151 -45.38 50.95 -22.91
CA PRO A 151 -46.51 50.15 -22.45
C PRO A 151 -46.67 48.90 -23.32
N GLY A 152 -47.08 47.77 -22.73
CA GLY A 152 -47.22 46.48 -23.44
C GLY A 152 -48.07 46.53 -24.72
N ALA A 153 -49.00 47.48 -24.81
CA ALA A 153 -49.81 47.73 -26.00
C ALA A 153 -48.98 48.11 -27.25
N ALA A 154 -47.84 48.79 -27.08
CA ALA A 154 -46.98 49.17 -28.21
C ALA A 154 -46.29 47.95 -28.86
N TRP A 155 -46.07 46.88 -28.09
CA TRP A 155 -45.50 45.63 -28.61
C TRP A 155 -46.55 44.79 -29.33
N GLU A 156 -47.78 44.79 -28.85
CA GLU A 156 -48.90 44.11 -29.52
C GLU A 156 -49.15 44.70 -30.92
N ASP A 157 -49.15 46.03 -31.04
CA ASP A 157 -49.25 46.73 -32.32
C ASP A 157 -48.06 46.45 -33.25
N ARG A 158 -46.85 46.28 -32.71
CA ARG A 158 -45.65 45.93 -33.50
C ARG A 158 -45.60 44.46 -33.91
N LEU A 159 -46.19 43.56 -33.13
CA LEU A 159 -46.21 42.12 -33.41
C LEU A 159 -47.37 41.70 -34.32
N GLN A 160 -48.50 42.42 -34.28
CA GLN A 160 -49.64 42.29 -35.18
C GLN A 160 -49.26 42.04 -36.66
N PRO A 161 -48.40 42.86 -37.30
CA PRO A 161 -48.02 42.64 -38.70
C PRO A 161 -47.22 41.35 -38.92
N ILE A 162 -46.38 40.94 -37.96
CA ILE A 162 -45.61 39.69 -38.07
C ILE A 162 -46.54 38.48 -37.96
N VAL A 163 -47.50 38.52 -37.03
CA VAL A 163 -48.53 37.47 -36.89
C VAL A 163 -49.40 37.39 -38.15
N GLY A 164 -49.75 38.53 -38.73
CA GLY A 164 -50.48 38.60 -40.00
C GLY A 164 -49.68 37.97 -41.16
N LEU A 165 -48.39 38.25 -41.27
CA LEU A 165 -47.52 37.64 -42.27
C LEU A 165 -47.42 36.12 -42.06
N LEU A 166 -47.28 35.65 -40.83
CA LEU A 166 -47.18 34.22 -40.52
C LEU A 166 -48.47 33.46 -40.87
N ALA A 167 -49.64 34.06 -40.59
CA ALA A 167 -50.92 33.52 -41.03
C ALA A 167 -51.02 33.46 -42.56
N SER A 168 -50.50 34.47 -43.28
CA SER A 168 -50.48 34.46 -44.74
C SER A 168 -49.54 33.40 -45.32
N CYS A 169 -48.38 33.16 -44.69
CA CYS A 169 -47.47 32.08 -45.06
C CYS A 169 -48.14 30.71 -44.90
N HIS A 170 -48.83 30.47 -43.77
CA HIS A 170 -49.58 29.23 -43.58
C HIS A 170 -50.74 29.05 -44.56
N ALA A 171 -51.45 30.12 -44.91
CA ALA A 171 -52.50 30.07 -45.93
C ALA A 171 -51.92 29.73 -47.33
N TYR A 172 -50.75 30.27 -47.65
CA TYR A 172 -50.03 29.96 -48.88
C TYR A 172 -49.55 28.51 -48.92
N GLU A 173 -48.96 28.01 -47.84
CA GLU A 173 -48.56 26.60 -47.69
C GLU A 173 -49.75 25.65 -47.84
N ALA A 174 -50.88 25.98 -47.20
CA ALA A 174 -52.12 25.21 -47.35
C ALA A 174 -52.60 25.17 -48.81
N CYS A 175 -52.55 26.31 -49.51
CA CYS A 175 -52.92 26.39 -50.92
C CYS A 175 -51.99 25.55 -51.82
N LEU A 176 -50.68 25.59 -51.59
CA LEU A 176 -49.72 24.74 -52.31
C LEU A 176 -50.01 23.25 -52.08
N SER A 177 -50.30 22.86 -50.83
CA SER A 177 -50.63 21.47 -50.50
C SER A 177 -51.90 20.99 -51.20
N GLN A 178 -52.92 21.85 -51.32
CA GLN A 178 -54.16 21.56 -52.03
C GLN A 178 -53.93 21.41 -53.54
N GLN A 179 -53.08 22.25 -54.14
CA GLN A 179 -52.75 22.13 -55.56
C GLN A 179 -52.03 20.81 -55.88
N ASP A 180 -51.09 20.38 -55.04
CA ASP A 180 -50.40 19.10 -55.24
C ASP A 180 -51.35 17.91 -55.07
N GLN A 181 -52.31 17.99 -54.14
CA GLN A 181 -53.38 16.99 -54.01
C GLN A 181 -54.27 16.92 -55.26
N LEU A 182 -54.64 18.06 -55.86
CA LEU A 182 -55.42 18.07 -57.10
C LEU A 182 -54.62 17.53 -58.29
N LEU A 183 -53.32 17.84 -58.37
CA LEU A 183 -52.43 17.33 -59.40
C LEU A 183 -52.14 15.83 -59.25
N SER A 184 -52.08 15.30 -58.03
CA SER A 184 -51.97 13.85 -57.81
C SER A 184 -53.28 13.12 -58.15
N GLN A 185 -54.44 13.70 -57.81
CA GLN A 185 -55.75 13.15 -58.20
C GLN A 185 -55.96 13.13 -59.72
N SER A 186 -55.58 14.19 -60.44
CA SER A 186 -55.67 14.22 -61.91
C SER A 186 -54.73 13.19 -62.56
N ARG A 187 -53.53 12.98 -62.00
CA ARG A 187 -52.61 11.91 -62.43
C ARG A 187 -53.19 10.52 -62.20
N HIS A 188 -53.83 10.26 -61.06
CA HIS A 188 -54.45 8.96 -60.76
C HIS A 188 -55.68 8.67 -61.63
N THR A 189 -56.54 9.66 -61.86
CA THR A 189 -57.72 9.51 -62.73
C THR A 189 -57.33 9.32 -64.21
N GLY A 190 -56.30 10.03 -64.69
CA GLY A 190 -55.74 9.80 -66.02
C GLY A 190 -55.16 8.40 -66.22
N MET A 191 -54.50 7.84 -65.20
CA MET A 191 -54.01 6.45 -65.24
C MET A 191 -55.15 5.41 -65.18
N GLN A 192 -56.25 5.70 -64.49
CA GLN A 192 -57.42 4.80 -64.47
C GLN A 192 -58.17 4.79 -65.82
N GLN A 193 -58.30 5.94 -66.49
CA GLN A 193 -58.86 6.02 -67.84
C GLN A 193 -57.98 5.34 -68.90
N ALA A 194 -56.66 5.44 -68.78
CA ALA A 194 -55.73 4.72 -69.66
C ALA A 194 -55.87 3.19 -69.50
N LYS A 195 -56.04 2.68 -68.26
CA LYS A 195 -56.25 1.25 -67.99
C LYS A 195 -57.61 0.74 -68.49
N SER A 196 -58.68 1.53 -68.38
CA SER A 196 -59.99 1.13 -68.89
C SER A 196 -60.03 1.06 -70.42
N ASN A 197 -59.29 1.94 -71.11
CA ASN A 197 -59.23 1.95 -72.58
C ASN A 197 -58.36 0.83 -73.16
N THR A 198 -57.42 0.29 -72.39
CA THR A 198 -56.60 -0.88 -72.80
C THR A 198 -57.26 -2.23 -72.49
N SER A 199 -58.36 -2.27 -71.74
CA SER A 199 -59.08 -3.52 -71.39
C SER A 199 -60.27 -3.82 -72.31
N THR A 200 -60.59 -2.93 -73.26
CA THR A 200 -61.70 -3.06 -74.23
C THR A 200 -61.24 -3.36 -75.66
N HIS A 201 -59.97 -3.72 -75.85
CA HIS A 201 -59.43 -4.33 -77.07
C HIS A 201 -58.88 -5.72 -76.75
#